data_AF-A0A2A9MQD6-F1
#
_entry.id   AF-A0A2A9MQD6-F1
#
_cell.length_a   1.000
_cell.length_b   1.000
_cell.length_c   1.000
_cell.angle_alpha   90.00
_cell.angle_beta   90.00
_cell.angle_gamma   90.00
#
_symmetry.space_group_name_H-M   'P 1'
#
loop_
_entity.id
_entity.type
_entity.pdbx_description
1 polymer ?
#
loop_
_entity_poly.entity_id
_entity_poly.type
_entity_poly.pdbx_seq_one_letter_code
_entity_poly.pdbx_strand_id
1 'polypeptide(L)'
;MVNLNKVPAFLTDANHPIGSVVLGLREFFFDSVRLVRRCTKPDAREFRKIAYACAIGFLLMGFIGYFIKLIFIPINNILVGPPA
;
A
#
# COMPACT_ATOMS: atom_id res chain seq x y z
N MET A 1 -10.84 2.29 -22.35
CA MET A 1 -10.40 3.38 -23.25
C MET A 1 -11.28 4.57 -22.94
N VAL A 2 -10.73 5.61 -22.31
CA VAL A 2 -11.51 6.78 -21.87
C VAL A 2 -12.00 7.53 -23.11
N ASN A 3 -13.31 7.74 -23.19
CA ASN A 3 -13.99 8.28 -24.36
C ASN A 3 -13.77 9.80 -24.45
N LEU A 4 -13.03 10.25 -25.46
CA LEU A 4 -12.61 11.65 -25.63
C LEU A 4 -13.78 12.61 -25.94
N ASN A 5 -14.95 12.08 -26.28
CA ASN A 5 -16.14 12.85 -26.68
C ASN A 5 -16.98 13.42 -25.51
N LYS A 6 -16.58 13.21 -24.25
CA LYS A 6 -17.32 13.72 -23.07
C LYS A 6 -16.53 14.69 -22.19
N VAL A 7 -15.28 14.99 -22.53
CA VAL A 7 -14.48 15.99 -21.79
C VAL A 7 -14.71 17.38 -22.39
N PRO A 8 -14.96 18.42 -21.57
CA PRO A 8 -15.16 19.77 -22.06
C PRO A 8 -13.91 20.25 -22.82
N ALA A 9 -14.11 20.93 -23.96
CA ALA A 9 -13.03 21.39 -24.84
C ALA A 9 -11.95 22.22 -24.11
N PHE A 10 -12.33 22.89 -23.02
CA PHE A 10 -11.46 23.65 -22.12
C PHE A 10 -10.37 22.81 -21.42
N LEU A 11 -10.62 21.53 -21.14
CA LEU A 11 -9.61 20.62 -20.55
C LEU A 11 -8.66 20.02 -21.60
N THR A 12 -8.96 20.22 -22.88
CA THR A 12 -8.14 19.77 -24.02
C THR A 12 -7.34 20.92 -24.65
N ASP A 13 -7.54 22.16 -24.17
CA ASP A 13 -6.82 23.33 -24.63
C ASP A 13 -5.45 23.44 -23.93
N ALA A 14 -4.38 23.37 -24.72
CA ALA A 14 -3.01 23.46 -24.23
C ALA A 14 -2.63 24.86 -23.72
N ASN A 15 -3.43 25.90 -24.03
CA ASN A 15 -3.12 27.29 -23.68
C ASN A 15 -3.63 27.70 -22.28
N HIS A 16 -4.38 26.84 -21.59
CA HIS A 16 -4.84 27.09 -20.22
C HIS A 16 -4.03 26.26 -19.21
N PRO A 17 -3.54 26.85 -18.09
CA PRO A 17 -2.70 26.13 -17.11
C PRO A 17 -3.39 24.91 -16.49
N ILE A 18 -4.72 24.91 -16.46
CA ILE A 18 -5.52 23.78 -15.97
C ILE A 18 -5.59 22.64 -17.02
N GLY A 19 -5.63 22.98 -18.32
CA GLY A 19 -5.69 21.99 -19.40
C GLY A 19 -4.40 21.17 -19.52
N SER A 20 -3.25 21.83 -19.44
CA SER A 20 -1.94 21.17 -19.52
C SER A 20 -1.71 20.17 -18.38
N VAL A 21 -2.12 20.51 -17.16
CA VAL A 21 -2.02 19.61 -15.99
C VAL A 21 -2.92 18.38 -16.16
N VAL A 22 -4.15 18.56 -16.64
CA VAL A 22 -5.08 17.44 -16.85
C VAL A 22 -4.62 16.50 -17.98
N LEU A 23 -4.09 17.07 -19.06
CA LEU A 23 -3.46 16.30 -20.16
C LEU A 23 -2.23 15.52 -19.67
N GLY A 24 -1.34 16.15 -18.89
CA GLY A 24 -0.17 15.49 -18.33
C GLY A 24 -0.53 14.34 -17.38
N LEU A 25 -1.54 14.52 -16.52
CA LEU A 25 -2.03 13.45 -15.65
C LEU A 25 -2.64 12.28 -16.43
N ARG A 26 -3.33 12.59 -17.55
CA ARG A 26 -3.89 11.57 -18.45
C ARG A 26 -2.77 10.75 -19.11
N GLU A 27 -1.75 11.41 -19.66
CA GLU A 27 -0.59 10.72 -20.24
C GLU A 27 0.14 9.87 -19.20
N PHE A 28 0.38 10.42 -18.01
CA PHE A 28 0.98 9.70 -16.89
C PHE A 28 0.20 8.43 -16.52
N PHE A 29 -1.15 8.49 -16.51
CA PHE A 29 -1.97 7.32 -16.22
C PHE A 29 -1.80 6.22 -17.28
N PHE A 30 -1.76 6.60 -18.56
CA PHE A 30 -1.56 5.63 -19.64
C PHE A 30 -0.16 5.01 -19.62
N ASP A 31 0.87 5.80 -19.33
CA ASP A 31 2.24 5.30 -19.19
C ASP A 31 2.40 4.43 -17.94
N SER A 32 1.72 4.76 -16.84
CA SER A 32 1.67 3.92 -15.64
C SER A 32 1.05 2.55 -15.92
N VAL A 33 -0.05 2.51 -16.68
CA VAL A 33 -0.69 1.25 -17.10
C VAL A 33 0.23 0.46 -18.03
N ARG A 34 0.94 1.12 -18.94
CA ARG A 34 1.93 0.48 -19.82
C ARG A 34 3.07 -0.15 -19.01
N LEU A 35 3.58 0.57 -18.00
CA LEU A 35 4.62 0.08 -17.10
C LEU A 35 4.16 -1.17 -16.35
N VAL A 36 3.00 -1.12 -15.69
CA VAL A 36 2.46 -2.26 -14.91
C VAL A 36 2.22 -3.50 -15.77
N ARG A 37 1.89 -3.31 -17.06
CA ARG A 37 1.75 -4.42 -18.02
C ARG A 37 3.09 -4.98 -18.49
N ARG A 38 4.16 -4.17 -18.47
CA ARG A 38 5.53 -4.56 -18.83
C ARG A 38 6.24 -5.29 -17.69
N CYS A 39 5.86 -5.01 -16.43
CA CYS A 39 6.42 -5.68 -15.27
C CYS A 39 6.14 -7.18 -15.28
N THR A 40 7.14 -7.98 -14.92
CA THR A 40 6.99 -9.42 -14.69
C THR A 40 6.12 -9.63 -13.45
N LYS A 41 4.92 -10.18 -13.64
CA LYS A 41 4.02 -10.51 -12.52
C LYS A 41 4.56 -11.76 -11.83
N PRO A 42 4.63 -11.79 -10.49
CA PRO A 42 5.12 -12.95 -9.77
C PRO A 42 4.21 -14.15 -10.05
N ASP A 43 4.81 -15.32 -10.24
CA ASP A 43 4.07 -16.57 -10.41
C ASP A 43 3.45 -17.03 -9.08
N ALA A 44 2.41 -17.86 -9.14
CA ALA A 44 1.74 -18.40 -7.95
C ALA A 44 2.69 -19.18 -7.02
N ARG A 45 3.79 -19.75 -7.53
CA ARG A 45 4.82 -20.39 -6.70
C ARG A 45 5.67 -19.38 -5.93
N GLU A 46 6.05 -18.28 -6.57
CA GLU A 46 6.87 -17.22 -5.97
C GLU A 46 6.09 -16.47 -4.91
N PHE A 47 4.83 -16.14 -5.20
CA PHE A 47 3.94 -15.50 -4.25
C PHE A 47 3.75 -16.33 -2.99
N ARG A 48 3.55 -17.66 -3.12
CA ARG A 48 3.44 -18.57 -1.97
C ARG A 48 4.71 -18.61 -1.11
N LYS A 49 5.90 -18.60 -1.71
CA LYS A 49 7.17 -18.58 -0.96
C LYS A 49 7.30 -17.29 -0.13
N ILE A 50 7.00 -16.14 -0.74
CA ILE A 50 7.04 -14.84 -0.05
C ILE A 50 5.98 -14.80 1.05
N ALA A 51 4.74 -15.21 0.76
CA ALA A 51 3.65 -15.24 1.73
C ALA A 51 3.98 -16.12 2.93
N TYR A 52 4.60 -17.29 2.72
CA TYR A 52 5.02 -18.18 3.81
C TYR A 52 6.12 -17.55 4.67
N ALA A 53 7.14 -16.94 4.05
CA ALA A 53 8.20 -16.23 4.77
C ALA A 53 7.63 -15.07 5.60
N CYS A 54 6.72 -14.27 5.02
CA CYS A 54 6.04 -13.18 5.73
C CYS A 54 5.16 -13.70 6.88
N ALA A 55 4.44 -14.81 6.69
CA ALA A 55 3.58 -15.39 7.72
C ALA A 55 4.39 -15.85 8.94
N ILE A 56 5.56 -16.47 8.73
CA ILE A 56 6.47 -16.84 9.82
C ILE A 56 6.97 -15.59 10.55
N GLY A 57 7.40 -14.56 9.82
CA GLY A 57 7.87 -13.31 10.42
C GLY A 57 6.79 -12.63 11.26
N PHE A 58 5.56 -12.56 10.74
CA PHE A 58 4.42 -12.01 11.48
C PHE A 58 4.12 -12.81 12.75
N LEU A 59 4.15 -14.14 12.67
CA LEU A 59 3.90 -15.00 13.81
C LEU A 59 4.97 -14.85 14.90
N LEU A 60 6.25 -14.78 14.53
CA LEU A 60 7.35 -14.55 15.47
C LEU A 60 7.25 -13.17 16.14
N MET A 61 7.03 -12.11 15.37
CA MET A 61 6.90 -10.76 15.92
C MET A 61 5.67 -10.62 16.83
N GLY A 62 4.55 -11.24 16.44
CA GLY A 62 3.34 -11.28 17.26
C GLY A 62 3.54 -12.08 18.55
N PHE A 63 4.21 -13.22 18.47
CA PHE A 63 4.49 -14.07 19.63
C PHE A 63 5.42 -13.37 20.62
N ILE A 64 6.53 -12.79 20.16
CA ILE A 64 7.45 -12.04 21.02
C ILE A 64 6.71 -10.91 21.75
N GLY A 65 5.89 -10.12 21.04
CA GLY A 65 5.08 -9.06 21.64
C GLY A 65 4.07 -9.56 22.69
N TYR A 66 3.43 -10.70 22.43
CA TYR A 66 2.49 -11.32 23.37
C TYR A 66 3.18 -11.78 24.66
N PHE A 67 4.33 -12.46 24.54
CA PHE A 67 5.07 -12.97 25.70
C PHE A 67 5.64 -11.85 26.56
N ILE A 68 6.20 -10.83 25.91
CA ILE A 68 6.67 -9.61 26.58
C ILE A 68 5.52 -9.00 27.40
N LYS A 69 4.35 -8.82 26.78
CA LYS A 69 3.19 -8.25 27.47
C LYS A 69 2.69 -9.14 28.62
N LEU A 70 2.67 -10.46 28.42
CA LEU A 70 2.24 -11.42 29.43
C LEU A 70 3.12 -11.37 30.68
N ILE A 71 4.45 -11.25 30.51
CA ILE A 71 5.39 -11.15 31.63
C ILE A 71 5.27 -9.78 32.32
N PHE A 72 5.07 -8.70 31.56
CA PHE A 72 5.02 -7.36 32.15
C PHE A 72 3.72 -7.04 32.90
N ILE A 73 2.58 -7.66 32.57
CA ILE A 73 1.31 -7.46 33.31
C ILE A 73 1.43 -7.80 34.82
N PRO A 74 1.87 -9.01 35.23
CA PRO A 74 2.02 -9.36 36.64
C PRO A 74 3.16 -8.58 37.30
N ILE A 75 4.26 -8.32 36.58
CA ILE A 75 5.37 -7.50 37.10
C ILE A 75 4.87 -6.10 37.46
N ASN A 76 4.11 -5.46 36.57
CA ASN A 76 3.57 -4.12 36.82
C ASN A 76 2.55 -4.13 37.98
N ASN A 77 1.72 -5.17 38.09
CA ASN A 77 0.79 -5.31 39.22
C ASN A 77 1.52 -5.47 40.57
N ILE A 78 2.64 -6.19 40.60
CA ILE A 78 3.46 -6.38 41.82
C ILE A 78 4.28 -5.12 42.16
N LEU A 79 4.85 -4.45 41.15
CA LEU A 79 5.80 -3.36 41.36
C LEU A 79 5.12 -1.99 41.57
N VAL A 80 4.06 -1.70 40.82
CA VAL A 80 3.35 -0.40 40.87
C VAL A 80 2.18 -0.42 41.86
N GLY A 81 1.66 -1.61 42.20
CA GLY A 81 0.49 -1.77 43.07
C GLY A 81 -0.83 -1.33 42.39
N PRO A 82 -2.00 -1.72 42.93
CA PRO A 82 -3.30 -1.38 42.36
C PRO A 82 -3.46 0.15 42.28
N PRO A 83 -4.03 0.71 41.19
CA PRO A 83 -4.38 2.11 41.19
C PRO A 83 -5.46 2.32 42.26
N ALA A 84 -5.15 3.13 43.27
CA ALA A 84 -6.14 3.67 44.20
C ALA A 84 -7.09 4.62 43.46
#